data_AF-A0A8H9C0J0-F1
#
_entry.id   AF-A0A8H9C0J0-F1
#
_cell.length_a   1.000
_cell.length_b   1.000
_cell.length_c   1.000
_cell.angle_alpha   90.00
_cell.angle_beta   90.00
_cell.angle_gamma   90.00
#
_symmetry.space_group_name_H-M   'P 1'
#
loop_
_entity.id
_entity.type
_entity.pdbx_description
1 polymer ?
#
loop_
_entity_poly.entity_id
_entity_poly.type
_entity_poly.pdbx_seq_one_letter_code
_entity_poly.pdbx_strand_id
1 'polypeptide(L)'
;MQDLQTFSNDMFSILIKQDNENNLFDLETVAKSLGFTQIKNGKQYIRWETINKYLGKYLSQEVGKGDFIPEPMVYKLAFKAGNSTAEKFQDWLAMEVLPAIRQTGTYQVPSDPMQVLELMFEATKQTKEEIESVKADVIDLKENQKLDAGDYNLLSRTINQRVAHVQKLHAITNQKQRSELFRDINSEVKKMSGASSRTNVRQKHFDDILSMVANWFPSQGTLYKIKQLEIDFKKEV
;
A
#
# COMPACT_ATOMS: atom_id res chain seq x y z
N MET A 1 -28.70 -42.64 12.93
CA MET A 1 -28.11 -42.91 11.60
C MET A 1 -26.75 -42.25 11.58
N GLN A 2 -25.71 -42.91 11.07
CA GLN A 2 -24.37 -42.33 10.98
C GLN A 2 -24.29 -41.54 9.68
N ASP A 3 -24.18 -40.22 9.77
CA ASP A 3 -24.11 -39.35 8.60
C ASP A 3 -22.64 -39.08 8.25
N LEU A 4 -22.28 -39.39 7.00
CA LEU A 4 -20.99 -39.02 6.43
C LEU A 4 -21.09 -37.61 5.87
N GLN A 5 -20.24 -36.72 6.35
CA GLN A 5 -20.13 -35.34 5.89
C GLN A 5 -18.72 -35.07 5.35
N THR A 6 -18.60 -34.17 4.38
CA THR A 6 -17.29 -33.72 3.90
C THR A 6 -17.01 -32.35 4.47
N PHE A 7 -15.95 -32.20 5.25
CA PHE A 7 -15.43 -30.90 5.66
C PHE A 7 -14.42 -30.44 4.63
N SER A 8 -14.69 -29.33 3.96
CA SER A 8 -13.77 -28.72 2.99
C SER A 8 -13.54 -27.26 3.34
N ASN A 9 -12.28 -26.85 3.36
CA ASN A 9 -11.85 -25.45 3.31
C ASN A 9 -10.85 -25.27 2.16
N ASP A 10 -10.29 -24.07 2.01
CA ASP A 10 -9.29 -23.78 0.96
C ASP A 10 -8.00 -24.62 1.09
N MET A 11 -7.76 -25.26 2.25
CA MET A 11 -6.53 -25.98 2.57
C MET A 11 -6.66 -27.51 2.51
N PHE A 12 -7.84 -28.08 2.81
CA PHE A 12 -8.08 -29.51 2.83
C PHE A 12 -9.56 -29.86 2.65
N SER A 13 -9.81 -31.06 2.10
CA SER A 13 -11.12 -31.72 2.07
C SER A 13 -10.98 -33.04 2.80
N ILE A 14 -11.71 -33.24 3.90
CA ILE A 14 -11.64 -34.43 4.75
C ILE A 14 -13.04 -34.99 4.97
N LEU A 15 -13.19 -36.31 4.83
CA LEU A 15 -14.42 -37.02 5.16
C LEU A 15 -14.52 -37.21 6.67
N ILE A 16 -15.65 -36.79 7.23
CA ILE A 16 -15.98 -36.89 8.64
C ILE A 16 -17.19 -37.80 8.80
N LYS A 17 -17.09 -38.71 9.76
CA LYS A 17 -18.19 -39.52 10.26
C LYS A 17 -18.54 -38.99 11.65
N GLN A 18 -19.77 -38.52 11.81
CA GLN A 18 -20.25 -38.01 13.09
C GLN A 18 -20.90 -39.17 13.87
N ASP A 19 -20.39 -39.47 15.07
CA ASP A 19 -20.96 -40.48 15.97
C ASP A 19 -21.25 -39.87 17.34
N ASN A 20 -22.53 -39.59 17.59
CA ASN A 20 -23.21 -39.10 18.80
C ASN A 20 -22.59 -37.91 19.58
N GLU A 21 -21.27 -37.80 19.72
CA GLU A 21 -20.53 -36.66 20.31
C GLU A 21 -19.09 -36.50 19.75
N ASN A 22 -18.57 -37.44 18.95
CA ASN A 22 -17.19 -37.41 18.45
C ASN A 22 -17.13 -37.40 16.91
N ASN A 23 -16.23 -36.57 16.37
CA ASN A 23 -15.91 -36.55 14.95
C ASN A 23 -14.80 -37.58 14.65
N LEU A 24 -15.10 -38.52 13.77
CA LEU A 24 -14.16 -39.51 13.26
C LEU A 24 -13.76 -39.15 11.83
N PHE A 25 -12.47 -39.15 11.53
CA PHE A 25 -11.91 -38.67 10.26
C PHE A 25 -11.37 -39.83 9.45
N ASP A 26 -11.73 -39.89 8.16
CA ASP A 26 -11.20 -40.90 7.24
C ASP A 26 -9.69 -40.75 7.08
N LEU A 27 -8.95 -41.79 7.48
CA LEU A 27 -7.50 -41.74 7.55
C LEU A 27 -6.86 -41.66 6.17
N GLU A 28 -7.46 -42.27 5.14
CA GLU A 28 -6.94 -42.19 3.77
C GLU A 28 -6.94 -40.75 3.26
N THR A 29 -8.03 -40.02 3.49
CA THR A 29 -8.17 -38.64 3.05
C THR A 29 -7.24 -37.72 3.83
N VAL A 30 -7.14 -37.89 5.15
CA VAL A 30 -6.18 -37.17 6.01
C VAL A 30 -4.75 -37.40 5.53
N ALA A 31 -4.38 -38.65 5.25
CA ALA A 31 -3.05 -39.00 4.79
C ALA A 31 -2.70 -38.36 3.44
N LYS A 32 -3.66 -38.28 2.51
CA LYS A 32 -3.49 -37.59 1.22
C LYS A 32 -3.25 -36.10 1.42
N SER A 33 -4.09 -35.45 2.22
CA SER A 33 -4.01 -34.00 2.49
C SER A 33 -2.72 -33.59 3.20
N LEU A 34 -2.25 -34.39 4.17
CA LEU A 34 -1.01 -34.15 4.91
C LEU A 34 0.25 -34.65 4.18
N GLY A 35 0.11 -35.15 2.95
CA GLY A 35 1.25 -35.56 2.14
C GLY A 35 1.93 -36.85 2.60
N PHE A 36 1.26 -37.69 3.40
CA PHE A 36 1.72 -39.05 3.74
C PHE A 36 1.51 -40.03 2.59
N THR A 37 1.96 -39.64 1.39
CA THR A 37 1.78 -40.39 0.16
C THR A 37 3.10 -40.64 -0.53
N GLN A 38 3.11 -41.62 -1.42
CA GLN A 38 4.24 -41.97 -2.27
C GLN A 38 3.74 -42.43 -3.63
N ILE A 39 4.48 -42.13 -4.68
CA ILE A 39 4.17 -42.59 -6.03
C ILE A 39 5.04 -43.82 -6.31
N LYS A 40 4.41 -44.93 -6.69
CA LYS A 40 5.08 -46.16 -7.13
C LYS A 40 4.39 -46.64 -8.41
N ASN A 41 5.16 -46.86 -9.48
CA ASN A 41 4.64 -47.30 -10.78
C ASN A 41 3.47 -46.43 -11.31
N GLY A 42 3.58 -45.10 -11.16
CA GLY A 42 2.55 -44.15 -11.59
C GLY A 42 1.26 -44.15 -10.76
N LYS A 43 1.18 -44.95 -9.69
CA LYS A 43 0.05 -44.97 -8.75
C LYS A 43 0.45 -44.37 -7.42
N GLN A 44 -0.45 -43.58 -6.83
CA GLN A 44 -0.27 -42.98 -5.52
C GLN A 44 -0.71 -43.96 -4.42
N TYR A 45 0.14 -44.13 -3.41
CA TYR A 45 -0.07 -45.00 -2.24
C TYR A 45 0.11 -44.20 -0.95
N ILE A 46 -0.60 -44.60 0.10
CA ILE A 46 -0.41 -44.06 1.44
C ILE A 46 0.83 -44.70 2.11
N ARG A 47 1.60 -43.91 2.86
CA ARG A 47 2.73 -44.37 3.67
C ARG A 47 2.27 -44.89 5.03
N TRP A 48 1.57 -46.02 5.05
CA TRP A 48 1.01 -46.63 6.26
C TRP A 48 2.04 -46.86 7.36
N GLU A 49 3.24 -47.33 7.01
CA GLU A 49 4.35 -47.53 7.96
C GLU A 49 4.72 -46.24 8.71
N THR A 50 4.70 -45.09 8.01
CA THR A 50 5.00 -43.79 8.64
C THR A 50 3.88 -43.35 9.57
N ILE A 51 2.63 -43.53 9.16
CA ILE A 51 1.45 -43.22 9.96
C ILE A 51 1.42 -44.08 11.23
N ASN A 52 1.57 -45.40 11.10
CA ASN A 52 1.61 -46.33 12.23
C ASN A 52 2.80 -46.07 13.15
N LYS A 53 3.96 -45.65 12.63
CA LYS A 53 5.08 -45.20 13.45
C LYS A 53 4.73 -43.97 14.32
N TYR A 54 3.94 -43.04 13.80
CA TYR A 54 3.55 -41.83 14.53
C TYR A 54 2.37 -42.06 15.49
N LEU A 55 1.43 -42.92 15.11
CA LEU A 55 0.22 -43.17 15.89
C LEU A 55 0.31 -44.38 16.83
N GLY A 56 1.25 -45.30 16.64
CA GLY A 56 1.35 -46.54 17.42
C GLY A 56 1.65 -46.34 18.92
N LYS A 57 2.01 -45.12 19.33
CA LYS A 57 2.10 -44.75 20.76
C LYS A 57 0.74 -44.42 21.40
N TYR A 58 -0.26 -44.15 20.57
CA TYR A 58 -1.58 -43.66 20.96
C TYR A 58 -2.69 -44.67 20.65
N LEU A 59 -2.45 -45.60 19.71
CA LEU A 59 -3.39 -46.62 19.28
C LEU A 59 -2.84 -48.01 19.58
N SER A 60 -3.70 -48.89 20.11
CA SER A 60 -3.33 -50.27 20.44
C SER A 60 -3.20 -51.18 19.22
N GLN A 61 -3.81 -50.80 18.10
CA GLN A 61 -3.79 -51.54 16.83
C GLN A 61 -3.24 -50.65 15.73
N GLU A 62 -2.58 -51.27 14.76
CA GLU A 62 -2.18 -50.58 13.54
C GLU A 62 -3.41 -50.20 12.71
N VAL A 63 -3.33 -49.05 12.07
CA VAL A 63 -4.37 -48.49 11.21
C VAL A 63 -4.03 -48.70 9.74
N GLY A 64 -5.07 -48.73 8.91
CA GLY A 64 -4.98 -48.97 7.48
C GLY A 64 -6.15 -48.37 6.70
N LYS A 65 -6.34 -48.91 5.51
CA LYS A 65 -7.35 -48.46 4.56
C LYS A 65 -8.77 -48.70 5.10
N GLY A 66 -9.58 -47.65 5.11
CA GLY A 66 -10.97 -47.68 5.57
C GLY A 66 -11.14 -47.38 7.06
N ASP A 67 -10.04 -47.18 7.80
CA ASP A 67 -10.08 -46.81 9.20
C ASP A 67 -10.38 -45.33 9.38
N PHE A 68 -11.08 -45.05 10.47
CA PHE A 68 -11.33 -43.69 10.93
C PHE A 68 -10.55 -43.42 12.21
N ILE A 69 -9.98 -42.24 12.31
CA ILE A 69 -9.23 -41.80 13.48
C ILE A 69 -9.93 -40.63 14.17
N PRO A 70 -9.83 -40.49 15.50
CA PRO A 70 -10.38 -39.34 16.19
C PRO A 70 -9.53 -38.09 15.92
N GLU A 71 -10.14 -36.91 16.07
CA GLU A 71 -9.52 -35.60 15.84
C GLU A 71 -8.13 -35.42 16.46
N PRO A 72 -7.86 -35.84 17.71
CA PRO A 72 -6.53 -35.68 18.30
C PRO A 72 -5.44 -36.37 17.49
N MET A 73 -5.75 -37.49 16.83
CA MET A 73 -4.79 -38.22 15.99
C MET A 73 -4.51 -37.46 14.69
N VAL A 74 -5.52 -36.77 14.13
CA VAL A 74 -5.33 -35.88 12.97
C VAL A 74 -4.34 -34.79 13.31
N TYR A 75 -4.48 -34.13 14.47
CA TYR A 75 -3.52 -33.12 14.93
C TYR A 75 -2.11 -33.70 15.11
N LYS A 76 -1.98 -34.88 15.73
CA LYS A 76 -0.66 -35.53 15.89
C LYS A 76 0.01 -35.80 14.55
N LEU A 77 -0.75 -36.22 13.53
CA LEU A 77 -0.24 -36.39 12.18
C LEU A 77 0.13 -35.05 11.54
N ALA A 78 -0.72 -34.04 11.67
CA ALA A 78 -0.50 -32.73 11.09
C ALA A 78 0.78 -32.07 11.62
N PHE A 79 1.07 -32.17 12.92
CA PHE A 79 2.32 -31.68 13.53
C PHE A 79 3.57 -32.49 13.16
N LYS A 80 3.43 -33.65 12.53
CA LYS A 80 4.54 -34.46 12.02
C LYS A 80 4.71 -34.40 10.51
N ALA A 81 3.69 -33.93 9.80
CA ALA A 81 3.74 -33.70 8.38
C ALA A 81 4.60 -32.47 8.07
N GLY A 82 5.31 -32.53 6.95
CA GLY A 82 6.19 -31.46 6.45
C GLY A 82 5.90 -31.09 5.00
N ASN A 83 4.64 -31.26 4.55
CA ASN A 83 4.21 -30.71 3.27
C ASN A 83 3.67 -29.28 3.46
N SER A 84 3.60 -28.52 2.37
CA SER A 84 3.15 -27.12 2.41
C SER A 84 1.74 -26.94 3.00
N THR A 85 0.85 -27.93 2.82
CA THR A 85 -0.49 -27.91 3.43
C THR A 85 -0.41 -28.03 4.95
N ALA A 86 0.41 -28.95 5.48
CA ALA A 86 0.60 -29.10 6.92
C ALA A 86 1.30 -27.89 7.53
N GLU A 87 2.30 -27.31 6.85
CA GLU A 87 2.96 -26.08 7.29
C GLU A 87 1.97 -24.93 7.42
N LYS A 88 1.15 -24.67 6.39
CA LYS A 88 0.09 -23.65 6.45
C LYS A 88 -0.89 -23.87 7.60
N PHE A 89 -1.28 -25.14 7.83
CA PHE A 89 -2.17 -25.49 8.93
C PHE A 89 -1.52 -25.24 10.30
N GLN A 90 -0.24 -25.59 10.46
CA GLN A 90 0.54 -25.33 11.66
C GLN A 90 0.70 -23.83 11.91
N ASP A 91 1.01 -23.05 10.87
CA ASP A 91 1.14 -21.59 10.95
C ASP A 91 -0.19 -20.93 11.33
N TRP A 92 -1.29 -21.34 10.71
CA TRP A 92 -2.62 -20.84 11.05
C TRP A 92 -2.97 -21.11 12.52
N LEU A 93 -2.73 -22.33 13.02
CA LEU A 93 -2.92 -22.64 14.43
C LEU A 93 -2.03 -21.78 15.34
N ALA A 94 -0.76 -21.61 15.00
CA ALA A 94 0.24 -20.95 15.84
C ALA A 94 0.12 -19.42 15.86
N MET A 95 -0.23 -18.81 14.73
CA MET A 95 -0.25 -17.35 14.56
C MET A 95 -1.63 -16.73 14.79
N GLU A 96 -2.71 -17.47 14.52
CA GLU A 96 -4.08 -16.94 14.58
C GLU A 96 -4.89 -17.60 15.71
N VAL A 97 -5.11 -18.92 15.61
CA VAL A 97 -6.06 -19.64 16.49
C VAL A 97 -5.60 -19.63 17.94
N LEU A 98 -4.40 -20.15 18.23
CA LEU A 98 -3.90 -20.27 19.60
C LEU A 98 -3.68 -18.91 20.26
N PRO A 99 -3.12 -17.88 19.58
CA PRO A 99 -3.03 -16.54 20.15
C PRO A 99 -4.39 -15.91 20.45
N ALA A 100 -5.40 -16.11 19.59
CA ALA A 100 -6.76 -15.62 19.82
C ALA A 100 -7.36 -16.28 21.07
N ILE A 101 -7.35 -17.62 21.15
CA ILE A 101 -7.86 -18.36 22.33
C ILE A 101 -7.12 -17.92 23.61
N ARG A 102 -5.79 -17.72 23.54
CA ARG A 102 -5.01 -17.26 24.70
C ARG A 102 -5.45 -15.88 25.18
N GLN A 103 -5.85 -14.98 24.28
CA GLN A 103 -6.22 -13.60 24.61
C GLN A 103 -7.69 -13.46 25.03
N THR A 104 -8.61 -14.08 24.29
CA THR A 104 -10.06 -13.88 24.44
C THR A 104 -10.76 -15.06 25.11
N GLY A 105 -10.07 -16.18 25.31
CA GLY A 105 -10.63 -17.43 25.84
C GLY A 105 -11.46 -18.21 24.82
N THR A 106 -11.67 -17.68 23.61
CA THR A 106 -12.50 -18.32 22.57
C THR A 106 -11.93 -18.06 21.18
N TYR A 107 -12.14 -18.98 20.24
CA TYR A 107 -11.91 -18.73 18.82
C TYR A 107 -13.24 -18.91 18.10
N GLN A 108 -13.79 -17.81 17.61
CA GLN A 108 -15.04 -17.81 16.86
C GLN A 108 -14.69 -17.62 15.40
N VAL A 109 -14.94 -18.65 14.59
CA VAL A 109 -15.05 -18.47 13.15
C VAL A 109 -16.44 -17.87 12.92
N PRO A 110 -16.56 -16.62 12.44
CA PRO A 110 -17.86 -15.99 12.27
C PRO A 110 -18.67 -16.80 11.26
N SER A 111 -19.73 -17.46 11.76
CA SER A 111 -20.68 -18.25 10.98
C SER A 111 -21.87 -17.43 10.48
N ASP A 112 -22.01 -16.20 10.99
CA ASP A 112 -23.06 -15.27 10.64
C ASP A 112 -22.58 -14.33 9.51
N PRO A 113 -23.27 -14.29 8.35
CA PRO A 113 -22.99 -13.35 7.27
C PRO A 113 -22.87 -11.88 7.73
N MET A 114 -23.57 -11.49 8.80
CA MET A 114 -23.49 -10.14 9.34
C MET A 114 -22.15 -9.86 10.05
N GLN A 115 -21.59 -10.83 10.76
CA GLN A 115 -20.28 -10.68 11.43
C GLN A 115 -19.13 -10.74 10.41
N VAL A 116 -19.28 -11.54 9.36
CA VAL A 116 -18.35 -11.52 8.21
C VAL A 116 -18.41 -10.16 7.52
N LEU A 117 -19.61 -9.61 7.33
CA LEU A 117 -19.80 -8.27 6.76
C LEU A 117 -19.22 -7.19 7.68
N GLU A 118 -19.34 -7.31 9.00
CA GLU A 118 -18.79 -6.37 9.98
C GLU A 118 -17.26 -6.42 10.00
N LEU A 119 -16.65 -7.60 9.97
CA LEU A 119 -15.20 -7.78 9.85
C LEU A 119 -14.68 -7.26 8.50
N MET A 120 -15.39 -7.54 7.40
CA MET A 120 -15.10 -6.95 6.09
C MET A 120 -15.29 -5.43 6.09
N PHE A 121 -16.29 -4.90 6.80
CA PHE A 121 -16.53 -3.47 6.93
C PHE A 121 -15.42 -2.79 7.74
N GLU A 122 -14.95 -3.42 8.81
CA GLU A 122 -13.84 -2.92 9.61
C GLU A 122 -12.51 -2.97 8.83
N ALA A 123 -12.24 -4.07 8.14
CA ALA A 123 -11.07 -4.18 7.25
C ALA A 123 -11.13 -3.17 6.10
N THR A 124 -12.30 -2.96 5.49
CA THR A 124 -12.48 -1.95 4.42
C THR A 124 -12.46 -0.53 4.95
N LYS A 125 -12.89 -0.29 6.20
CA LYS A 125 -12.77 1.01 6.86
C LYS A 125 -11.31 1.35 7.15
N GLN A 126 -10.55 0.42 7.72
CA GLN A 126 -9.10 0.56 7.91
C GLN A 126 -8.40 0.79 6.56
N THR A 127 -8.76 0.03 5.53
CA THR A 127 -8.23 0.22 4.17
C THR A 127 -8.63 1.58 3.58
N LYS A 128 -9.85 2.08 3.86
CA LYS A 128 -10.29 3.39 3.40
C LYS A 128 -9.54 4.52 4.12
N GLU A 129 -9.32 4.40 5.42
CA GLU A 129 -8.53 5.36 6.21
C GLU A 129 -7.07 5.38 5.72
N GLU A 130 -6.47 4.22 5.43
CA GLU A 130 -5.15 4.12 4.82
C GLU A 130 -5.12 4.71 3.39
N ILE A 131 -6.14 4.43 2.56
CA ILE A 131 -6.25 5.01 1.21
C ILE A 131 -6.43 6.52 1.28
N GLU A 132 -7.18 7.06 2.23
CA GLU A 132 -7.35 8.49 2.43
C GLU A 132 -6.05 9.15 2.87
N SER A 133 -5.31 8.54 3.81
CA SER A 133 -3.97 9.00 4.20
C SER A 133 -2.99 8.94 3.03
N VAL A 134 -2.92 7.82 2.31
CA VAL A 134 -2.04 7.65 1.15
C VAL A 134 -2.39 8.61 0.03
N LYS A 135 -3.69 8.87 -0.21
CA LYS A 135 -4.12 9.89 -1.18
C LYS A 135 -3.68 11.28 -0.75
N ALA A 136 -3.81 11.63 0.53
CA ALA A 136 -3.35 12.90 1.07
C ALA A 136 -1.82 13.04 0.91
N ASP A 137 -1.05 11.99 1.22
CA ASP A 137 0.40 11.97 1.05
C ASP A 137 0.81 12.09 -0.42
N VAL A 138 0.11 11.41 -1.33
CA VAL A 138 0.37 11.51 -2.78
C VAL A 138 0.04 12.91 -3.31
N ILE A 139 -1.03 13.54 -2.81
CA ILE A 139 -1.37 14.92 -3.16
C ILE A 139 -0.28 15.86 -2.64
N ASP A 140 0.12 15.74 -1.38
CA ASP A 140 1.19 16.56 -0.79
C ASP A 140 2.51 16.41 -1.55
N LEU A 141 2.91 15.17 -1.88
CA LEU A 141 4.11 14.89 -2.66
C LEU A 141 4.07 15.51 -4.06
N LYS A 142 2.92 15.48 -4.72
CA LYS A 142 2.73 16.13 -6.03
C LYS A 142 2.75 17.65 -5.92
N GLU A 143 2.05 18.21 -4.94
CA GLU A 143 1.90 19.66 -4.77
C GLU A 143 3.17 20.33 -4.26
N ASN A 144 3.93 19.66 -3.38
CA ASN A 144 5.20 20.13 -2.82
C ASN A 144 6.42 19.68 -3.62
N GLN A 145 6.24 19.06 -4.79
CA GLN A 145 7.35 18.79 -5.69
C GLN A 145 7.97 20.11 -6.18
N LYS A 146 9.29 20.13 -6.35
CA LYS A 146 9.97 21.24 -7.02
C LYS A 146 9.59 21.25 -8.49
N LEU A 147 9.57 22.44 -9.11
CA LEU A 147 9.39 22.54 -10.56
C LEU A 147 10.37 21.64 -11.31
N ASP A 148 9.85 20.95 -12.33
CA ASP A 148 10.69 20.26 -13.29
C ASP A 148 11.45 21.25 -14.21
N ALA A 149 12.34 20.71 -15.03
CA ALA A 149 13.15 21.53 -15.93
C ALA A 149 12.31 22.25 -17.01
N GLY A 150 11.24 21.65 -17.50
CA GLY A 150 10.32 22.24 -18.48
C GLY A 150 9.55 23.41 -17.89
N ASP A 151 8.95 23.23 -16.73
CA ASP A 151 8.16 24.26 -16.04
C ASP A 151 9.02 25.44 -15.59
N TYR A 152 10.23 25.16 -15.09
CA TYR A 152 11.21 26.21 -14.81
C TYR A 152 11.52 27.05 -16.07
N ASN A 153 11.75 26.38 -17.20
CA ASN A 153 12.05 27.05 -18.46
C ASN A 153 10.88 27.88 -18.96
N LEU A 154 9.65 27.37 -18.82
CA LEU A 154 8.43 28.09 -19.16
C LEU A 154 8.29 29.37 -18.32
N LEU A 155 8.40 29.26 -17.00
CA LEU A 155 8.36 30.42 -16.10
C LEU A 155 9.46 31.44 -16.44
N SER A 156 10.68 30.98 -16.67
CA SER A 156 11.80 31.85 -17.06
C SER A 156 11.51 32.57 -18.38
N ARG A 157 10.96 31.88 -19.37
CA ARG A 157 10.58 32.46 -20.66
C ARG A 157 9.48 33.50 -20.50
N THR A 158 8.43 33.21 -19.75
CA THR A 158 7.30 34.13 -19.53
C THR A 158 7.75 35.40 -18.81
N ILE A 159 8.61 35.28 -17.79
CA ILE A 159 9.21 36.45 -17.12
C ILE A 159 9.98 37.31 -18.12
N ASN A 160 10.84 36.70 -18.94
CA ASN A 160 11.63 37.43 -19.94
C ASN A 160 10.73 38.15 -20.96
N GLN A 161 9.69 37.46 -21.45
CA GLN A 161 8.72 38.03 -22.39
C GLN A 161 7.96 39.19 -21.76
N ARG A 162 7.53 39.05 -20.50
CA ARG A 162 6.80 40.10 -19.79
C ARG A 162 7.68 41.32 -19.55
N VAL A 163 8.90 41.13 -19.06
CA VAL A 163 9.85 42.23 -18.85
C VAL A 163 10.13 42.94 -20.16
N ALA A 164 10.31 42.21 -21.28
CA ALA A 164 10.51 42.81 -22.59
C ALA A 164 9.29 43.61 -23.06
N HIS A 165 8.07 43.16 -22.77
CA HIS A 165 6.85 43.89 -23.07
C HIS A 165 6.77 45.21 -22.28
N VAL A 166 6.97 45.16 -20.97
CA VAL A 166 6.99 46.34 -20.08
C VAL A 166 8.11 47.31 -20.47
N GLN A 167 9.28 46.77 -20.84
CA GLN A 167 10.42 47.55 -21.30
C GLN A 167 10.07 48.41 -22.52
N LYS A 168 9.34 47.84 -23.50
CA LYS A 168 8.86 48.57 -24.67
C LYS A 168 7.82 49.64 -24.30
N LEU A 169 6.88 49.32 -23.41
CA LEU A 169 5.84 50.24 -22.97
C LEU A 169 6.41 51.50 -22.28
N HIS A 170 7.48 51.35 -21.51
CA HIS A 170 8.11 52.46 -20.77
C HIS A 170 9.37 53.01 -21.45
N ALA A 171 9.64 52.63 -22.70
CA ALA A 171 10.82 53.05 -23.46
C ALA A 171 12.16 52.88 -22.70
N ILE A 172 12.29 51.80 -21.92
CA ILE A 172 13.47 51.54 -21.08
C ILE A 172 14.61 51.00 -21.95
N THR A 173 15.74 51.70 -21.97
CA THR A 173 16.92 51.33 -22.78
C THR A 173 18.12 50.90 -21.93
N ASN A 174 18.16 51.29 -20.65
CA ASN A 174 19.31 51.02 -19.77
C ASN A 174 19.22 49.63 -19.09
N GLN A 175 20.33 48.90 -19.08
CA GLN A 175 20.47 47.60 -18.40
C GLN A 175 20.23 47.69 -16.88
N LYS A 176 20.60 48.80 -16.22
CA LYS A 176 20.33 49.02 -14.79
C LYS A 176 18.83 49.15 -14.52
N GLN A 177 18.11 49.89 -15.35
CA GLN A 177 16.64 50.03 -15.26
C GLN A 177 15.94 48.69 -15.52
N ARG A 178 16.39 47.93 -16.52
CA ARG A 178 15.87 46.59 -16.81
C ARG A 178 16.09 45.62 -15.66
N SER A 179 17.22 45.75 -14.94
CA SER A 179 17.50 44.94 -13.75
C SER A 179 16.53 45.20 -12.59
N GLU A 180 16.03 46.44 -12.45
CA GLU A 180 14.99 46.76 -11.45
C GLU A 180 13.64 46.07 -11.79
N LEU A 181 13.27 45.98 -13.07
CA LEU A 181 12.08 45.23 -13.48
C LEU A 181 12.19 43.74 -13.13
N PHE A 182 13.35 43.13 -13.39
CA PHE A 182 13.60 41.75 -12.99
C PHE A 182 13.59 41.59 -11.47
N ARG A 183 14.14 42.53 -10.72
CA ARG A 183 14.13 42.49 -9.25
C ARG A 183 12.71 42.51 -8.70
N ASP A 184 11.85 43.36 -9.26
CA ASP A 184 10.47 43.53 -8.80
C ASP A 184 9.63 42.29 -9.10
N ILE A 185 9.59 41.82 -10.35
CA ILE A 185 8.81 40.62 -10.72
C ILE A 185 9.28 39.37 -9.96
N ASN A 186 10.60 39.19 -9.77
CA ASN A 186 11.11 38.06 -8.98
C ASN A 186 10.83 38.22 -7.47
N SER A 187 10.69 39.45 -6.97
CA SER A 187 10.24 39.69 -5.59
C SER A 187 8.79 39.24 -5.41
N GLU A 188 7.93 39.49 -6.38
CA GLU A 188 6.53 39.01 -6.34
C GLU A 188 6.44 37.49 -6.42
N VAL A 189 7.20 36.85 -7.31
CA VAL A 189 7.32 35.38 -7.36
C VAL A 189 7.75 34.82 -6.01
N LYS A 190 8.73 35.45 -5.35
CA LYS A 190 9.18 35.05 -4.01
C LYS A 190 8.11 35.25 -2.94
N LYS A 191 7.32 36.32 -3.00
CA LYS A 191 6.20 36.56 -2.06
C LYS A 191 5.10 35.51 -2.22
N MET A 192 4.79 35.11 -3.45
CA MET A 192 3.75 34.11 -3.74
C MET A 192 4.18 32.67 -3.41
N SER A 193 5.44 32.31 -3.71
CA SER A 193 5.93 30.94 -3.52
C SER A 193 6.63 30.68 -2.19
N GLY A 194 7.08 31.72 -1.50
CA GLY A 194 8.04 31.61 -0.39
C GLY A 194 9.44 31.11 -0.79
N ALA A 195 9.65 30.76 -2.07
CA ALA A 195 10.89 30.16 -2.55
C ALA A 195 11.94 31.23 -2.84
N SER A 196 13.17 30.98 -2.38
CA SER A 196 14.33 31.86 -2.62
C SER A 196 14.85 31.78 -4.07
N SER A 197 14.55 30.70 -4.78
CA SER A 197 14.88 30.53 -6.20
C SER A 197 13.72 29.94 -6.97
N ARG A 198 13.62 30.28 -8.26
CA ARG A 198 12.60 29.75 -9.19
C ARG A 198 12.65 28.21 -9.30
N THR A 199 13.82 27.60 -9.15
CA THR A 199 14.00 26.14 -9.11
C THR A 199 13.42 25.47 -7.85
N ASN A 200 13.18 26.23 -6.79
CA ASN A 200 12.60 25.73 -5.53
C ASN A 200 11.12 26.09 -5.39
N VAL A 201 10.51 26.71 -6.41
CA VAL A 201 9.06 26.91 -6.44
C VAL A 201 8.38 25.55 -6.45
N ARG A 202 7.27 25.45 -5.72
CA ARG A 202 6.48 24.22 -5.62
C ARG A 202 5.44 24.17 -6.72
N GLN A 203 5.13 22.96 -7.21
CA GLN A 203 4.20 22.74 -8.31
C GLN A 203 2.83 23.40 -8.05
N LYS A 204 2.35 23.35 -6.80
CA LYS A 204 1.06 23.97 -6.40
C LYS A 204 0.94 25.48 -6.64
N HIS A 205 2.06 26.19 -6.72
CA HIS A 205 2.07 27.64 -6.96
C HIS A 205 2.35 27.99 -8.42
N PHE A 206 2.61 26.98 -9.27
CA PHE A 206 3.12 27.21 -10.61
C PHE A 206 2.15 28.00 -11.49
N ASP A 207 0.90 27.54 -11.60
CA ASP A 207 -0.11 28.14 -12.47
C ASP A 207 -0.47 29.57 -12.03
N ASP A 208 -0.63 29.79 -10.73
CA ASP A 208 -0.90 31.11 -10.16
C ASP A 208 0.24 32.08 -10.43
N ILE A 209 1.49 31.62 -10.25
CA ILE A 209 2.68 32.43 -10.54
C ILE A 209 2.79 32.72 -12.03
N LEU A 210 2.51 31.74 -12.89
CA LEU A 210 2.56 31.92 -14.34
C LEU A 210 1.53 32.94 -14.81
N SER A 211 0.31 32.86 -14.28
CA SER A 211 -0.77 33.82 -14.52
C SER A 211 -0.42 35.23 -14.01
N MET A 212 0.13 35.32 -12.80
CA MET A 212 0.60 36.60 -12.25
C MET A 212 1.69 37.21 -13.14
N VAL A 213 2.71 36.44 -13.52
CA VAL A 213 3.80 36.90 -14.37
C VAL A 213 3.29 37.36 -15.73
N ALA A 214 2.33 36.64 -16.33
CA ALA A 214 1.75 37.03 -17.61
C ALA A 214 1.04 38.40 -17.57
N ASN A 215 0.47 38.74 -16.41
CA ASN A 215 -0.31 39.97 -16.19
C ASN A 215 0.46 41.05 -15.42
N TRP A 216 1.70 40.79 -15.02
CA TRP A 216 2.48 41.62 -14.11
C TRP A 216 2.76 43.04 -14.62
N PHE A 217 2.71 44.04 -13.75
CA PHE A 217 3.18 45.40 -14.03
C PHE A 217 4.10 45.89 -12.90
N PRO A 218 5.13 46.68 -13.21
CA PRO A 218 6.04 47.19 -12.19
C PRO A 218 5.30 48.04 -11.16
N SER A 219 5.69 47.87 -9.89
CA SER A 219 5.14 48.68 -8.82
C SER A 219 5.50 50.16 -9.01
N GLN A 220 4.70 51.04 -8.42
CA GLN A 220 4.96 52.49 -8.46
C GLN A 220 6.36 52.83 -7.90
N GLY A 221 6.82 52.08 -6.88
CA GLY A 221 8.18 52.22 -6.33
C GLY A 221 9.27 51.84 -7.33
N THR A 222 9.06 50.78 -8.11
CA THR A 222 9.98 50.36 -9.19
C THR A 222 10.02 51.39 -10.31
N LEU A 223 8.87 51.90 -10.74
CA LEU A 223 8.79 52.97 -11.73
C LEU A 223 9.50 54.25 -11.27
N TYR A 224 9.37 54.61 -9.99
CA TYR A 224 10.10 55.75 -9.41
C TYR A 224 11.62 55.54 -9.46
N LYS A 225 12.12 54.36 -9.08
CA LYS A 225 13.55 54.03 -9.17
C LYS A 225 14.07 54.07 -10.61
N ILE A 226 13.30 53.56 -11.56
CA ILE A 226 13.65 53.60 -12.99
C ILE A 226 13.79 55.04 -13.48
N LYS A 227 12.89 55.94 -13.07
CA LYS A 227 12.97 57.37 -13.38
C LYS A 227 14.20 58.05 -12.77
N GLN A 228 14.52 57.75 -11.51
CA GLN A 228 15.74 58.29 -10.86
C GLN A 228 17.00 57.88 -11.63
N LEU A 229 17.10 56.60 -12.01
CA LEU A 229 18.22 56.10 -12.82
C LEU A 229 18.31 56.76 -14.20
N GLU A 230 17.21 57.23 -14.78
CA GLU A 230 17.21 57.98 -16.04
C GLU A 230 17.79 59.39 -15.84
N ILE A 231 17.41 60.06 -14.75
CA ILE A 231 17.86 61.42 -14.42
C ILE A 231 19.36 61.41 -14.13
N ASP A 232 19.84 60.43 -13.36
CA ASP A 232 21.26 60.31 -13.03
C ASP A 232 22.10 60.04 -14.28
N PHE A 233 21.62 59.17 -15.18
CA PHE A 233 22.29 58.93 -16.47
C PHE A 233 22.38 60.20 -17.33
N LYS A 234 21.35 61.06 -17.34
CA LYS A 234 21.37 62.34 -18.06
C LYS A 234 22.28 63.41 -17.44
N LYS A 235 22.71 63.24 -16.18
CA LYS A 235 23.64 64.16 -15.50
C LYS A 235 25.10 63.77 -15.67
N GLU A 236 25.38 62.53 -16.02
CA GLU A 236 26.73 61.97 -16.22
C GLU A 236 27.23 62.04 -17.67
N VAL A 237 26.34 62.38 -18.63
CA VAL A 237 26.63 62.58 -20.06
C VAL A 237 26.63 64.07 -20.38
#